data_AF-A0A9D2UL27-F1
#
_entry.id   AF-A0A9D2UL27-F1
#
_cell.length_a   1.000
_cell.length_b   1.000
_cell.length_c   1.000
_cell.angle_alpha   90.00
_cell.angle_beta   90.00
_cell.angle_gamma   90.00
#
_symmetry.space_group_name_H-M   'P 1'
#
loop_
_entity.id
_entity.type
_entity.pdbx_description
1 polymer ?
#
loop_
_entity_poly.entity_id
_entity_poly.type
_entity_poly.pdbx_seq_one_letter_code
_entity_poly.pdbx_strand_id
1 'polypeptide(L)' 'MTQHTDHEYAGHDNKKPSTTESGAPRESDAHSLSVGADGPLLLHDVALVEKLARFDRERVPERSPH' A
#
# COMPACT_ATOMS: atom_id res chain seq x y z
N MET A 1 17.79 -26.29 -24.74
CA MET A 1 16.51 -26.27 -23.99
C MET A 1 16.65 -25.21 -22.92
N THR A 2 16.30 -23.97 -23.24
CA THR A 2 16.36 -22.85 -22.29
C THR A 2 14.94 -22.30 -22.22
N GLN A 3 14.21 -22.66 -21.17
CA GLN A 3 12.87 -22.16 -20.94
C GLN A 3 12.97 -20.71 -20.46
N HIS A 4 12.62 -19.76 -21.32
CA HIS A 4 12.27 -18.41 -20.92
C HIS A 4 10.89 -18.50 -20.25
N THR A 5 10.85 -18.35 -18.93
CA THR A 5 9.59 -18.20 -18.20
C THR A 5 9.14 -16.75 -18.32
N ASP A 6 8.23 -16.49 -19.24
CA ASP A 6 7.52 -15.21 -19.36
C ASP A 6 6.61 -15.05 -18.12
N HIS A 7 7.07 -14.29 -17.13
CA HIS A 7 6.21 -13.82 -16.05
C HIS A 7 5.33 -12.69 -16.61
N GLU A 8 4.10 -13.04 -16.97
CA GLU A 8 3.06 -12.11 -17.40
C GLU A 8 2.71 -11.15 -16.24
N TYR A 9 3.25 -9.92 -16.28
CA TYR A 9 2.82 -8.85 -15.38
C TYR A 9 1.43 -8.39 -15.80
N ALA A 10 0.41 -8.81 -15.05
CA ALA A 10 -0.95 -8.30 -15.22
C ALA A 10 -0.95 -6.77 -15.04
N GLY A 11 -1.30 -6.04 -16.11
CA GLY A 11 -1.35 -4.58 -16.10
C GLY A 11 -2.31 -4.03 -15.03
N HIS A 12 -1.95 -2.89 -14.44
CA HIS A 12 -2.77 -2.22 -13.45
C HIS A 12 -4.06 -1.68 -14.09
N ASP A 13 -5.21 -2.23 -13.70
CA ASP A 13 -6.53 -1.75 -14.10
C ASP A 13 -6.97 -0.61 -13.18
N ASN A 14 -7.03 0.61 -13.73
CA ASN A 14 -7.43 1.82 -13.02
C ASN A 14 -8.90 1.80 -12.55
N LYS A 15 -9.70 0.82 -12.99
CA LYS A 15 -11.07 0.62 -12.50
C LYS A 15 -11.12 -0.16 -11.18
N LYS A 16 -10.06 -0.88 -10.82
CA LYS A 16 -10.02 -1.64 -9.56
C LYS A 16 -9.84 -0.69 -8.38
N PRO A 17 -10.65 -0.82 -7.32
CA PRO A 17 -10.48 0.01 -6.13
C PRO A 17 -9.16 -0.33 -5.43
N SER A 18 -8.59 0.66 -4.75
CA SER A 18 -7.51 0.42 -3.79
C SER A 18 -8.02 -0.45 -2.65
N THR A 19 -7.15 -1.29 -2.11
CA THR A 19 -7.50 -2.25 -1.06
C THR A 19 -6.54 -2.14 0.12
N THR A 20 -7.05 -2.50 1.29
CA THR A 20 -6.22 -2.80 2.47
C THR A 20 -5.38 -4.05 2.23
N GLU A 21 -4.46 -4.34 3.14
CA GLU A 21 -3.60 -5.54 3.09
C GLU A 21 -4.42 -6.84 3.16
N SER A 22 -5.60 -6.78 3.78
CA SER A 22 -6.56 -7.89 3.84
C SER A 22 -7.40 -8.07 2.57
N GLY A 23 -7.25 -7.18 1.59
CA GLY A 23 -8.03 -7.18 0.34
C GLY A 23 -9.39 -6.48 0.43
N ALA A 24 -9.78 -5.94 1.59
CA ALA A 24 -10.99 -5.13 1.70
C ALA A 24 -10.83 -3.80 0.94
N PRO A 25 -11.86 -3.32 0.21
CA PRO A 25 -11.80 -2.05 -0.51
C PRO A 25 -11.59 -0.88 0.46
N ARG A 26 -10.78 0.09 0.04
CA ARG A 26 -10.49 1.31 0.79
C ARG A 26 -11.36 2.46 0.31
N GLU A 27 -11.87 3.26 1.24
CA GLU A 27 -12.70 4.43 0.94
C GLU A 27 -11.92 5.56 0.25
N SER A 28 -10.68 5.84 0.68
CA SER A 28 -9.83 6.89 0.08
C SER A 28 -8.35 6.65 0.31
N ASP A 29 -7.51 6.78 -0.72
CA ASP A 29 -6.04 6.72 -0.61
C ASP A 29 -5.38 8.04 -0.21
N ALA A 30 -6.09 9.16 -0.40
CA ALA A 30 -5.54 10.51 -0.28
C ALA A 30 -5.97 11.23 1.02
N HIS A 31 -6.97 10.69 1.72
CA HIS A 31 -7.52 11.30 2.92
C HIS A 31 -7.48 10.33 4.11
N SER A 32 -7.16 10.86 5.28
CA SER A 32 -7.22 10.18 6.57
C SER A 32 -8.55 10.44 7.28
N LEU A 33 -8.95 9.55 8.17
CA LEU A 33 -10.13 9.72 9.02
C LEU A 33 -9.83 10.62 10.22
N SER A 34 -10.60 11.69 10.36
CA SER A 34 -10.46 12.69 11.43
C SER A 34 -11.81 13.08 12.06
N VAL A 35 -11.77 13.70 13.24
CA VAL A 35 -12.96 14.29 13.88
C VAL A 35 -13.22 15.69 13.32
N GLY A 36 -13.84 15.77 12.14
CA GLY A 36 -14.04 17.03 11.42
C GLY A 36 -12.80 17.44 10.61
N ALA A 37 -12.90 18.52 9.84
CA ALA A 37 -11.88 18.91 8.85
C ALA A 37 -10.50 19.21 9.47
N ASP A 38 -10.47 19.89 10.62
CA ASP A 38 -9.24 20.28 11.33
C ASP A 38 -9.07 19.54 12.67
N GLY A 39 -9.75 18.40 12.83
CA GLY A 39 -9.71 17.60 14.05
C GLY A 39 -8.55 16.59 14.10
N PRO A 40 -8.35 15.93 15.24
CA PRO A 40 -7.35 14.87 15.38
C PRO A 40 -7.70 13.66 14.52
N LEU A 41 -6.67 12.91 14.13
CA LEU A 41 -6.81 11.63 13.43
C LEU A 41 -7.29 10.52 14.37
N LEU A 42 -8.06 9.60 13.82
CA LEU A 42 -8.58 8.46 14.56
C LEU A 42 -7.67 7.23 14.41
N LEU A 43 -7.29 6.63 15.53
CA LEU A 43 -6.41 5.45 15.54
C LEU A 43 -7.03 4.23 14.82
N HIS A 44 -8.36 4.14 14.76
CA HIS A 44 -9.06 3.05 14.07
C HIS A 44 -9.12 3.23 12.55
N ASP A 45 -8.48 4.24 11.99
CA ASP A 45 -8.17 4.28 10.55
C ASP A 45 -7.11 3.23 10.22
N VAL A 46 -7.55 1.97 10.12
CA VAL A 46 -6.69 0.81 9.87
C VAL A 46 -5.91 0.99 8.56
N ALA A 47 -6.57 1.49 7.52
CA ALA A 47 -5.97 1.64 6.22
C ALA A 47 -4.83 2.68 6.24
N LEU A 48 -4.99 3.80 6.94
CA LEU A 48 -3.91 4.77 7.13
C LEU A 48 -2.71 4.16 7.86
N VAL A 49 -2.95 3.46 8.98
CA VAL A 49 -1.90 2.84 9.78
C VAL A 49 -1.13 1.81 8.97
N GLU A 50 -1.82 0.95 8.22
CA GLU A 50 -1.19 -0.03 7.32
C GLU A 50 -0.29 0.65 6.29
N LYS A 51 -0.78 1.69 5.60
CA LYS A 51 -0.04 2.41 4.56
C LYS A 51 1.24 3.05 5.09
N LEU A 52 1.17 3.73 6.24
CA LEU A 52 2.35 4.34 6.87
C LEU A 52 3.33 3.26 7.36
N ALA A 53 2.82 2.20 7.98
CA ALA A 53 3.65 1.12 8.50
C ALA A 53 4.36 0.34 7.37
N ARG A 54 3.76 0.26 6.18
CA ARG A 54 4.43 -0.25 4.97
C ARG A 54 5.56 0.66 4.55
N PHE A 55 5.26 1.95 4.38
CA PHE A 55 6.23 2.97 3.97
C PHE A 55 7.45 3.01 4.90
N ASP A 56 7.21 3.06 6.21
CA ASP A 56 8.29 3.11 7.22
C ASP A 56 9.21 1.89 7.19
N ARG A 57 8.75 0.77 6.60
CA ARG A 57 9.50 -0.49 6.47
C ARG A 57 9.97 -0.77 5.03
N GLU A 58 9.92 0.21 4.13
CA GLU A 58 10.41 0.04 2.76
C GLU A 58 11.93 -0.11 2.68
N ARG A 59 12.66 0.46 3.65
CA ARG A 59 14.11 0.40 3.65
C ARG A 59 14.59 -1.00 4.05
N VAL A 60 15.38 -1.60 3.17
CA VAL A 60 16.15 -2.81 3.44
C VAL A 60 17.64 -2.48 3.52
N PRO A 61 18.44 -3.25 4.27
CA PRO A 61 19.89 -3.07 4.29
C PRO A 61 20.48 -3.16 2.88
N GLU A 62 21.47 -2.32 2.62
CA GLU A 62 22.24 -2.41 1.38
C GLU A 62 23.10 -3.67 1.35
N ARG A 63 23.46 -4.12 0.14
CA ARG A 63 24.37 -5.26 -0.04
C ARG A 63 25.81 -4.82 0.26
N SER A 64 26.53 -5.64 1.03
CA SER A 64 27.95 -5.44 1.33
C SER A 64 28.84 -5.76 0.11
N PRO A 65 30.08 -5.25 0.12
CA PRO A 65 30.47 -4.10 -0.67
C PRO A 65 30.47 -4.43 -2.19
N HIS A 66 29.56 -3.79 -2.93
CA HIS A 66 29.40 -3.82 -4.40
C HIS A 66 29.37 -5.21 -5.08
#